data_AF-A0A662E3J1-F1
#
_entry.id   AF-A0A662E3J1-F1
#
_cell.length_a   1.000
_cell.length_b   1.000
_cell.length_c   1.000
_cell.angle_alpha   90.00
_cell.angle_beta   90.00
_cell.angle_gamma   90.00
#
_symmetry.space_group_name_H-M   'P 1'
#
loop_
_entity.id
_entity.type
_entity.pdbx_description
1 polymer ?
#
loop_
_entity_poly.entity_id
_entity_poly.type
_entity_poly.pdbx_seq_one_letter_code
_entity_poly.pdbx_strand_id
1 'polypeptide(L)' 'MHLDLATPSGLRIGDPISTLNQIYSSYQIDYVSSDGTNLFRLSDADGLLLWGPVSSIEDSGRVDGIYAPDTCSS' A
#
# COMPACT_ATOMS: atom_id res chain seq x y z
N MET A 1 -6.23 -6.74 -22.53
CA MET A 1 -5.04 -6.29 -21.79
C MET A 1 -5.40 -6.35 -20.31
N HIS A 2 -4.91 -7.34 -19.56
CA HIS A 2 -5.16 -7.42 -18.12
C HIS A 2 -4.22 -6.40 -17.46
N LEU A 3 -4.77 -5.32 -16.91
CA LEU A 3 -3.99 -4.30 -16.22
C LEU A 3 -3.56 -4.89 -14.88
N ASP A 4 -2.43 -5.62 -14.87
CA ASP A 4 -1.80 -6.08 -13.64
C ASP A 4 -1.27 -4.82 -12.94
N LEU A 5 -2.08 -4.24 -12.06
CA LEU A 5 -1.74 -3.10 -11.21
C LEU A 5 -0.79 -3.60 -10.12
N ALA A 6 0.44 -3.90 -10.56
CA ALA A 6 1.55 -4.28 -9.71
C ALA A 6 2.48 -3.08 -9.54
N THR A 7 2.93 -2.83 -8.31
CA THR A 7 4.08 -1.95 -8.12
C THR A 7 5.33 -2.60 -8.71
N PRO A 8 6.39 -1.83 -9.05
CA PRO A 8 7.66 -2.39 -9.52
C PRO A 8 8.26 -3.43 -8.54
N SER A 9 7.93 -3.29 -7.26
CA SER A 9 8.34 -4.19 -6.17
C SER A 9 7.53 -5.49 -6.10
N GLY A 10 6.49 -5.64 -6.92
CA GLY A 10 5.68 -6.86 -7.03
C GLY A 10 4.41 -6.90 -6.19
N LEU A 11 4.04 -5.81 -5.49
CA LEU A 11 2.78 -5.75 -4.74
C LEU A 11 1.60 -5.56 -5.69
N ARG A 12 0.56 -6.39 -5.58
CA ARG A 12 -0.66 -6.27 -6.40
C ARG A 12 -1.88 -5.96 -5.56
N ILE A 13 -2.89 -5.38 -6.21
CA ILE A 13 -4.22 -5.28 -5.61
C ILE A 13 -4.75 -6.71 -5.35
N GLY A 14 -5.23 -6.95 -4.14
CA GLY A 14 -5.70 -8.26 -3.67
C GLY A 14 -4.65 -9.08 -2.90
N ASP A 15 -3.37 -8.67 -2.91
CA ASP A 15 -2.35 -9.29 -2.08
C ASP A 15 -2.66 -9.12 -0.59
N PRO A 16 -2.25 -10.09 0.24
CA PRO A 16 -2.39 -9.99 1.68
C PRO A 16 -1.47 -8.90 2.25
N ILE A 17 -1.86 -8.35 3.39
CA ILE A 17 -1.07 -7.36 4.13
C ILE A 17 0.31 -7.93 4.51
N SER A 18 0.41 -9.24 4.79
CA SER A 18 1.69 -9.91 5.02
C SER A 18 2.66 -9.71 3.85
N THR A 19 2.19 -9.87 2.60
CA THR A 19 3.01 -9.67 1.40
C THR A 19 3.47 -8.21 1.29
N LEU A 20 2.58 -7.25 1.56
CA LEU A 20 2.92 -5.83 1.59
C LEU A 20 4.02 -5.57 2.63
N ASN A 21 3.87 -6.11 3.84
CA ASN A 21 4.83 -5.94 4.93
C ASN A 21 6.17 -6.62 4.64
N GLN A 22 6.18 -7.73 3.87
CA GLN A 22 7.40 -8.38 3.41
C GLN A 22 8.10 -7.61 2.29
N ILE A 23 7.38 -7.17 1.26
CA ILE A 23 7.96 -6.43 0.12
C ILE A 23 8.55 -5.11 0.59
N TYR A 24 7.86 -4.45 1.52
CA TYR A 24 8.25 -3.14 2.02
C TYR A 24 8.81 -3.18 3.44
N SER A 25 9.40 -4.29 3.86
CA SER A 25 9.99 -4.45 5.20
C SER A 25 11.08 -3.43 5.52
N SER A 26 11.65 -2.81 4.49
CA SER A 26 12.67 -1.76 4.59
C SER A 26 12.10 -0.34 4.73
N TYR A 27 10.78 -0.17 4.59
CA TYR A 27 10.08 1.11 4.63
C TYR A 27 9.21 1.22 5.89
N GLN A 28 8.77 2.44 6.20
CA GLN A 28 7.85 2.67 7.30
C GLN A 28 6.41 2.52 6.83
N ILE A 29 5.69 1.54 7.39
CA ILE A 29 4.30 1.25 7.04
C ILE A 29 3.41 1.59 8.24
N ASP A 30 2.47 2.49 8.03
CA ASP A 30 1.51 2.95 9.03
C ASP A 30 0.09 2.58 8.59
N TYR A 31 -0.73 2.08 9.52
CA TYR A 31 -2.10 1.69 9.25
C TYR A 31 -3.05 2.64 9.97
N VAL A 32 -3.88 3.33 9.19
CA VAL A 32 -4.81 4.35 9.70
C VAL A 32 -6.24 3.92 9.37
N SER A 33 -7.08 3.87 10.39
CA SER A 33 -8.53 3.69 10.23
C SER A 33 -9.20 5.06 10.18
N SER A 34 -9.84 5.42 9.07
CA SER A 34 -10.56 6.69 8.91
C SER A 34 -11.93 6.43 8.32
N ASP A 35 -12.99 6.93 8.98
CA ASP A 35 -14.38 6.83 8.51
C ASP A 35 -14.84 5.39 8.16
N GLY A 36 -14.41 4.40 8.97
CA GLY A 36 -14.72 2.98 8.73
C GLY A 36 -13.93 2.33 7.59
N THR A 37 -13.03 3.07 6.93
CA THR A 37 -12.10 2.56 5.93
C THR A 37 -10.72 2.40 6.56
N ASN A 38 -10.12 1.22 6.41
CA ASN A 38 -8.74 1.00 6.80
C ASN A 38 -7.83 1.38 5.64
N LEU A 39 -6.76 2.10 5.94
CA LEU A 39 -5.79 2.57 4.95
C LEU A 39 -4.39 2.16 5.40
N PHE A 40 -3.56 1.74 4.46
CA PHE A 40 -2.12 1.67 4.67
C PHE A 40 -1.46 2.93 4.13
N ARG A 41 -0.37 3.35 4.76
CA ARG A 41 0.47 4.49 4.36
C ARG A 41 1.91 4.06 4.46
N LEU A 42 2.56 3.99 3.32
CA LEU A 42 3.97 3.66 3.20
C LEU A 42 4.77 4.94 3.01
N SER A 43 5.74 5.15 3.87
CA SER A 43 6.59 6.33 3.89
C SER A 43 8.06 5.93 4.01
N ASP A 44 8.93 6.76 3.48
CA ASP A 44 10.38 6.70 3.66
C ASP A 44 10.89 7.97 4.37
N ALA A 45 12.21 8.13 4.51
CA ALA A 45 12.83 9.33 5.07
C ALA A 45 12.46 10.61 4.29
N ASP A 46 12.14 10.49 3.00
CA ASP A 46 11.78 11.61 2.11
C ASP A 46 10.28 11.95 2.14
N GLY A 47 9.42 11.06 2.68
CA GLY A 47 7.98 11.29 2.81
C GLY A 47 7.11 10.11 2.41
N LEU A 48 5.81 10.38 2.19
CA LEU A 48 4.83 9.36 1.79
C LEU A 48 5.12 8.90 0.36
N LEU A 49 5.27 7.59 0.16
CA LEU A 49 5.53 6.97 -1.13
C LEU A 49 4.29 6.31 -1.72
N LEU A 50 3.54 5.56 -0.90
CA LEU A 50 2.35 4.84 -1.32
C LEU A 50 1.30 4.89 -0.22
N TRP A 51 0.03 4.82 -0.59
CA TRP A 51 -1.06 4.68 0.37
C TRP A 51 -2.24 4.02 -0.31
N GLY A 52 -3.16 3.46 0.47
CA GLY A 52 -4.39 2.93 -0.12
C GLY A 52 -5.26 2.14 0.84
N PRO A 53 -6.50 1.83 0.43
CA PRO A 53 -7.45 1.09 1.24
C PRO A 53 -7.03 -0.36 1.38
N VAL A 54 -7.30 -0.88 2.57
CA VAL A 54 -7.13 -2.27 2.91
C VAL A 54 -8.44 -2.80 3.46
N SER A 55 -8.76 -4.05 3.15
CA SER A 55 -9.95 -4.70 3.67
C SER A 55 -9.88 -4.84 5.20
N SER A 56 -8.68 -4.93 5.78
CA SER A 56 -8.41 -4.99 7.22
C SER A 56 -6.95 -4.67 7.50
N ILE A 57 -6.65 -4.14 8.69
CA ILE A 57 -5.26 -3.86 9.15
C ILE A 57 -4.54 -5.10 9.68
N GLU A 58 -5.27 -6.21 9.83
CA GLU A 58 -4.68 -7.49 10.22
C GLU A 58 -3.89 -8.10 9.06
N ASP A 59 -2.97 -9.01 9.37
CA ASP A 59 -2.11 -9.69 8.39
C ASP A 59 -2.92 -10.45 7.31
N SER A 60 -4.10 -10.97 7.69
CA SER A 60 -5.06 -11.61 6.79
C SER A 60 -5.87 -10.65 5.93
N GLY A 61 -5.75 -9.35 6.16
CA GLY A 61 -6.32 -8.29 5.34
C GLY A 61 -5.75 -8.31 3.94
N ARG A 62 -6.44 -7.63 3.02
CA ARG A 62 -6.01 -7.51 1.62
C ARG A 62 -5.88 -6.05 1.23
N VAL A 63 -4.93 -5.77 0.37
CA VAL A 63 -4.80 -4.46 -0.29
C VAL A 63 -5.93 -4.32 -1.30
N ASP A 64 -6.79 -3.33 -1.11
CA ASP A 64 -7.94 -3.09 -1.99
C ASP A 64 -7.61 -2.07 -3.09
N GLY A 65 -6.66 -1.17 -2.83
CA GLY A 65 -6.15 -0.23 -3.82
C GLY A 65 -4.78 0.30 -3.45
N ILE A 66 -4.04 0.76 -4.46
CA ILE A 66 -2.68 1.33 -4.29
C ILE A 66 -2.67 2.68 -5.00
N TYR A 67 -2.34 3.73 -4.25
CA TYR A 67 -2.23 5.10 -4.70
C TYR A 67 -0.81 5.61 -4.40
N ALA A 68 -0.21 6.33 -5.33
CA ALA A 68 1.03 7.06 -5.09
C ALA A 68 0.67 8.55 -4.99
N PRO A 69 1.26 9.32 -4.06
CA PRO A 69 1.19 10.76 -4.14
C PRO A 69 1.92 11.18 -5.43
N ASP A 70 1.23 11.90 -6.31
CA ASP A 70 1.75 12.39 -7.58
C ASP A 70 3.12 13.06 -7.40
N THR A 71 4.18 12.30 -7.64
CA THR A 71 5.54 12.80 -7.91
C THR A 71 5.73 12.88 -9.42
N CYS A 72 4.73 13.44 -10.12
CA CYS A 72 4.92 14.00 -11.46
C CYS A 72 5.27 15.49 -11.30
N SER A 73 6.47 15.79 -10.79
CA SER A 73 7.14 17.04 -11.15
C SER A 73 8.19 16.68 -12.19
N SER A 74 7.89 17.06 -13.43
CA SER A 74 8.78 16.98 -14.59
C SER A 74 10.06 17.77 -14.39
#